data_AF-A0A485BI89-F1
#
_entry.id   AF-A0A485BI89-F1
#
_cell.length_a   1.000
_cell.length_b   1.000
_cell.length_c   1.000
_cell.angle_alpha   90.00
_cell.angle_beta   90.00
_cell.angle_gamma   90.00
#
_symmetry.space_group_name_H-M   'P 1'
#
loop_
_entity.id
_entity.type
_entity.pdbx_description
1 polymer ?
#
loop_
_entity_poly.entity_id
_entity_poly.type
_entity_poly.pdbx_seq_one_letter_code
_entity_poly.pdbx_strand_id
1 'polypeptide(L)'
;MTIKDLLIEADAIQVGVMESDWRKVIELAASPLVANGYISESYSKAVIDNTLNHGAYYVFEEGLPFPMPDRSAGEAKLLQSGGIR
;
A
#
# COMPACT_ATOMS: atom_id res chain seq x y z
N MET A 1 -7.92 -13.15 -8.29
CA MET A 1 -8.18 -12.46 -7.02
C MET A 1 -8.95 -11.20 -7.34
N THR A 2 -10.13 -10.99 -6.75
CA THR A 2 -10.84 -9.71 -6.83
C THR A 2 -10.36 -8.77 -5.73
N ILE A 3 -10.67 -7.46 -5.84
CA ILE A 3 -10.35 -6.52 -4.76
C ILE A 3 -11.07 -6.86 -3.45
N LYS A 4 -12.29 -7.41 -3.54
CA LYS A 4 -13.04 -7.89 -2.39
C LYS A 4 -12.30 -9.01 -1.68
N ASP A 5 -11.80 -10.00 -2.44
CA ASP A 5 -11.08 -11.14 -1.86
C ASP A 5 -9.81 -10.66 -1.16
N LEU A 6 -9.04 -9.76 -1.80
CA LEU A 6 -7.83 -9.17 -1.21
C LEU A 6 -8.12 -8.46 0.12
N LEU A 7 -9.15 -7.60 0.15
CA LEU A 7 -9.49 -6.83 1.35
C LEU A 7 -9.93 -7.71 2.52
N ILE A 8 -10.58 -8.85 2.22
CA ILE A 8 -11.01 -9.84 3.23
C ILE A 8 -9.80 -10.66 3.71
N GLU A 9 -8.99 -11.19 2.79
CA GLU A 9 -7.85 -12.05 3.13
C GLU A 9 -6.77 -11.32 3.92
N ALA A 10 -6.51 -10.06 3.58
CA ALA A 10 -5.49 -9.24 4.22
C ALA A 10 -6.00 -8.45 5.44
N ASP A 11 -7.27 -8.62 5.83
CA ASP A 11 -7.95 -7.85 6.89
C ASP A 11 -7.66 -6.33 6.78
N ALA A 12 -7.79 -5.79 5.57
CA ALA A 12 -7.21 -4.50 5.22
C ALA A 12 -8.16 -3.30 5.38
N ILE A 13 -9.34 -3.52 5.97
CA ILE A 13 -10.34 -2.45 6.17
C ILE A 13 -10.15 -1.83 7.55
N GLN A 14 -9.84 -0.53 7.57
CA GLN A 14 -9.70 0.26 8.79
C GLN A 14 -10.72 1.41 8.79
N VAL A 15 -11.44 1.58 9.89
CA VAL A 15 -12.51 2.60 10.03
C VAL A 15 -12.25 3.42 11.28
N GLY A 16 -12.53 4.73 11.24
CA GLY A 16 -12.38 5.62 12.40
C GLY A 16 -10.93 6.02 12.70
N VAL A 17 -10.01 5.82 11.75
CA VAL A 17 -8.63 6.29 11.87
C VAL A 17 -8.61 7.81 11.77
N MET A 18 -8.05 8.46 12.79
CA MET A 18 -7.88 9.92 12.83
C MET A 18 -6.39 10.23 12.98
N GLU A 19 -5.80 10.83 11.95
CA GLU A 19 -4.41 11.27 11.98
C GLU A 19 -4.22 12.57 11.22
N SER A 20 -3.30 13.41 11.70
CA SER A 20 -3.00 14.71 11.09
C SER A 20 -1.73 14.72 10.24
N ASP A 21 -0.83 13.75 10.41
CA ASP A 21 0.35 13.62 9.59
C ASP A 21 0.10 12.66 8.42
N TRP A 22 0.15 13.16 7.20
CA TRP A 22 -0.05 12.37 5.98
C TRP A 22 0.95 11.21 5.86
N ARG A 23 2.15 11.33 6.44
CA ARG A 23 3.13 10.23 6.48
C ARG A 23 2.64 9.09 7.34
N LYS A 24 2.05 9.41 8.49
CA LYS A 24 1.47 8.43 9.40
C LYS A 24 0.24 7.76 8.79
N VAL A 25 -0.56 8.51 8.03
CA VAL A 25 -1.69 7.95 7.27
C VAL A 25 -1.23 6.88 6.28
N ILE A 26 -0.11 7.09 5.57
CA ILE A 26 0.45 6.08 4.65
C ILE A 26 0.91 4.83 5.41
N GLU A 27 1.61 5.01 6.53
CA GLU A 27 2.04 3.88 7.37
C GLU A 27 0.85 3.06 7.90
N LEU A 28 -0.21 3.73 8.36
CA LEU A 28 -1.43 3.10 8.86
C LEU A 28 -2.15 2.37 7.73
N ALA A 29 -2.32 3.00 6.56
CA ALA A 29 -2.96 2.37 5.41
C ALA A 29 -2.24 1.09 4.96
N ALA A 30 -0.90 1.09 4.99
CA ALA A 30 -0.08 -0.06 4.61
C ALA A 30 -0.02 -1.17 5.68
N SER A 31 -0.32 -0.87 6.95
CA SER A 31 -0.04 -1.76 8.07
C SER A 31 -0.67 -3.16 7.95
N PRO A 32 -1.94 -3.33 7.54
CA PRO A 32 -2.54 -4.66 7.41
C PRO A 32 -1.88 -5.48 6.30
N LEU A 33 -1.48 -4.82 5.22
CA LEU A 33 -0.82 -5.47 4.09
C LEU A 33 0.61 -5.90 4.44
N VAL A 34 1.33 -5.10 5.25
CA VAL A 34 2.64 -5.47 5.81
C VAL A 34 2.49 -6.65 6.76
N ALA A 35 1.54 -6.58 7.71
CA ALA A 35 1.30 -7.63 8.71
C ALA A 35 0.97 -8.99 8.06
N ASN A 36 0.26 -8.97 6.94
CA ASN A 36 -0.08 -10.17 6.18
C ASN A 36 0.91 -10.52 5.06
N GLY A 37 2.04 -9.80 4.95
CA GLY A 37 3.14 -10.11 4.03
C GLY A 37 2.82 -9.89 2.54
N TYR A 38 1.86 -9.03 2.23
CA TYR A 38 1.54 -8.60 0.86
C TYR A 38 2.52 -7.53 0.35
N ILE A 39 3.07 -6.71 1.24
CA ILE A 39 4.09 -5.69 0.94
C ILE A 39 5.18 -5.71 2.01
N SER A 40 6.35 -5.16 1.69
CA SER A 40 7.46 -5.05 2.65
C SER A 40 7.28 -3.88 3.61
N GLU A 41 7.95 -3.93 4.77
CA GLU A 41 8.01 -2.81 5.73
C GLU A 41 8.59 -1.52 5.11
N SER A 42 9.45 -1.65 4.10
CA SER A 42 10.04 -0.52 3.37
C SER A 42 9.07 0.21 2.44
N TYR A 43 7.89 -0.36 2.17
CA TYR A 43 6.93 0.18 1.21
C TYR A 43 6.46 1.59 1.58
N SER A 44 6.02 1.79 2.82
CA SER A 44 5.53 3.10 3.30
C SER A 44 6.60 4.17 3.17
N LYS A 45 7.85 3.81 3.49
CA LYS A 45 9.02 4.70 3.33
C LYS A 45 9.22 5.09 1.86
N ALA A 46 9.16 4.14 0.93
CA ALA A 46 9.29 4.42 -0.49
C ALA A 46 8.20 5.37 -1.00
N VAL A 47 6.95 5.16 -0.59
CA VAL A 47 5.83 6.07 -0.95
C VAL A 47 6.05 7.47 -0.38
N ILE A 48 6.48 7.60 0.87
CA ILE A 48 6.78 8.90 1.51
C ILE A 48 7.93 9.60 0.78
N ASP A 49 9.03 8.91 0.53
CA ASP A 49 10.20 9.47 -0.15
C ASP A 49 9.83 9.93 -1.57
N ASN A 50 9.06 9.13 -2.32
CA ASN A 50 8.55 9.52 -3.64
C ASN A 50 7.60 10.72 -3.56
N THR A 51 6.75 10.80 -2.52
CA THR A 51 5.86 11.94 -2.33
C THR A 51 6.64 13.23 -2.07
N LEU A 52 7.72 13.15 -1.30
CA LEU A 52 8.59 14.29 -1.04
C LEU A 52 9.32 14.76 -2.32
N ASN A 53 9.70 13.82 -3.18
CA ASN A 53 10.45 14.12 -4.41
C ASN A 53 9.57 14.53 -5.59
N HIS A 54 8.34 14.03 -5.66
CA HIS A 54 7.48 14.15 -6.86
C HIS A 54 6.10 14.76 -6.57
N GLY A 55 5.81 15.11 -5.32
CA GLY A 55 4.47 15.51 -4.89
C GLY A 55 3.54 14.30 -4.76
N ALA A 56 2.28 14.54 -4.40
CA ALA A 56 1.29 13.49 -4.15
C ALA A 56 0.67 12.96 -5.45
N TYR A 57 1.45 12.19 -6.22
CA TYR A 57 1.08 11.62 -7.54
C TYR A 57 -0.08 10.62 -7.52
N TYR A 58 -0.57 10.27 -6.33
CA TYR A 58 -1.66 9.33 -6.08
C TYR A 58 -2.94 9.97 -5.54
N VAL A 59 -2.97 11.31 -5.46
CA VAL A 59 -4.19 12.05 -5.09
C VAL A 59 -4.90 12.42 -6.37
N PHE A 60 -6.02 11.75 -6.64
CA PHE A 60 -6.80 11.95 -7.87
C PHE A 60 -7.88 13.04 -7.71
N GLU A 61 -8.44 13.18 -6.50
CA GLU A 61 -9.40 14.23 -6.13
C GLU A 61 -9.22 14.65 -4.66
N GLU A 62 -9.64 15.86 -4.29
CA GLU A 62 -9.63 16.34 -2.90
C GLU A 62 -10.47 15.40 -2.02
N GLY A 63 -9.80 14.60 -1.18
CA GLY A 63 -10.44 13.66 -0.25
C GLY A 63 -10.28 12.17 -0.56
N LEU A 64 -9.62 11.79 -1.67
CA LEU A 64 -9.36 10.37 -2.02
C LEU A 64 -7.89 10.12 -2.38
N PRO A 65 -6.97 10.02 -1.40
CA PRO A 65 -5.61 9.55 -1.64
C PRO A 65 -5.61 8.02 -1.86
N PHE A 66 -5.15 7.54 -3.02
CA PHE A 66 -4.98 6.11 -3.30
C PHE A 66 -3.49 5.75 -3.42
N PRO A 67 -2.77 5.50 -2.32
CA PRO A 67 -1.31 5.35 -2.36
C PRO A 67 -0.88 4.21 -3.28
N MET A 68 -0.15 4.54 -4.34
CA MET A 68 0.57 3.59 -5.18
C MET A 68 2.05 3.98 -5.16
N PRO A 69 3.02 3.07 -4.95
CA PRO A 69 4.43 3.34 -5.12
C PRO A 69 4.83 3.33 -6.60
N ASP A 70 6.04 3.78 -6.87
CA ASP A 70 6.72 3.56 -8.13
C ASP A 70 6.89 2.06 -8.41
N ARG A 71 6.79 1.68 -9.69
CA ARG A 71 6.73 0.28 -10.15
C ARG A 71 7.94 -0.55 -9.69
N SER A 72 9.08 0.09 -9.40
CA SER A 72 10.31 -0.55 -8.91
C SER A 72 10.23 -1.07 -7.47
N ALA A 73 9.28 -0.61 -6.65
CA ALA A 73 9.21 -1.00 -5.24
C ALA A 73 8.37 -2.27 -4.97
N GLY A 74 7.70 -2.83 -5.99
CA GLY A 74 6.69 -3.90 -5.83
C GLY A 74 7.07 -5.30 -6.36
N GLU A 75 8.30 -5.53 -6.85
CA GLU A 75 8.69 -6.82 -7.45
C GLU A 75 9.04 -7.94 -6.44
N ALA A 76 8.49 -7.90 -5.23
CA ALA A 76 8.58 -9.01 -4.29
C ALA A 76 7.26 -9.79 -4.27
N LYS A 77 7.27 -11.00 -4.87
CA LYS A 77 6.26 -12.07 -4.76
C LYS A 77 5.13 -12.14 -5.79
N LEU A 78 5.45 -11.99 -7.09
CA LEU A 78 4.59 -12.52 -8.18
C LEU A 78 5.26 -13.58 -9.07
N LEU A 79 6.51 -13.99 -8.80
CA LEU A 79 7.25 -14.94 -9.65
C LEU A 79 7.51 -16.32 -9.04
N GLN A 80 6.87 -16.69 -7.92
CA GLN A 80 7.01 -18.04 -7.34
C GLN A 80 5.66 -18.70 -7.03
N SER A 81 4.78 -18.80 -8.02
CA SER A 81 3.71 -19.80 -8.01
C SER A 81 3.25 -20.08 -9.43
N GLY A 82 3.92 -21.02 -10.10
CA GLY A 82 3.52 -21.45 -11.44
C GLY A 82 4.14 -22.76 -11.95
N GLY A 83 4.94 -23.46 -11.14
CA GLY A 83 5.40 -24.81 -11.48
C GLY A 83 4.47 -25.87 -10.90
N ILE A 84 3.44 -26.30 -11.64
CA ILE A 84 2.93 -27.68 -11.67
C ILE A 84 2.31 -27.96 -13.06
N ARG A 85 3.00 -28.83 -13.82
CA ARG A 85 2.60 -29.65 -14.98
C ARG A 85 1.97 -28.99 -16.20
#